data_AF-A0AB74EUB0-F1
#
_entry.id   AF-A0AB74EUB0-F1
#
_cell.length_a   1.000
_cell.length_b   1.000
_cell.length_c   1.000
_cell.angle_alpha   90.00
_cell.angle_beta   90.00
_cell.angle_gamma   90.00
#
_symmetry.space_group_name_H-M   'P 1'
#
loop_
_entity.id
_entity.type
_entity.pdbx_description
1 polymer ?
#
loop_
_entity_poly.entity_id
_entity_poly.type
_entity_poly.pdbx_seq_one_letter_code
_entity_poly.pdbx_strand_id
1 'polypeptide(L)' 'MENKKEIGIAYGVLCPDIEKQLNKQGYTLEKHDIYEKVRFGLNYCLLNGILQENIVNKAFKKLNTMVVSSVKPLRNKEND' A
#
# COMPACT_ATOMS: atom_id res chain seq x y z
N MET A 1 15.98 16.30 -13.40
CA MET A 1 15.19 15.71 -12.30
C MET A 1 14.27 14.69 -12.93
N GLU A 2 14.55 13.39 -12.78
CA GLU A 2 13.65 12.35 -13.27
C GLU A 2 12.29 12.50 -12.59
N ASN A 3 11.22 12.58 -13.38
CA ASN A 3 9.84 12.61 -12.89
C ASN A 3 9.57 11.32 -12.11
N LYS A 4 9.72 11.34 -10.77
CA LYS A 4 9.19 10.28 -9.91
C LYS A 4 7.68 10.25 -10.15
N LYS A 5 7.20 9.23 -10.88
CA LYS A 5 5.77 8.93 -10.95
C LYS A 5 5.25 8.85 -9.52
N GLU A 6 4.21 9.62 -9.22
CA GLU A 6 3.56 9.58 -7.91
C GLU A 6 2.95 8.19 -7.72
N ILE A 7 3.35 7.48 -6.65
CA ILE A 7 2.86 6.14 -6.37
C ILE A 7 1.47 6.26 -5.73
N GLY A 8 0.44 5.94 -6.50
CA GLY A 8 -0.95 5.97 -6.04
C GLY A 8 -1.37 4.63 -5.43
N ILE A 9 -1.72 4.61 -4.15
CA ILE A 9 -2.20 3.42 -3.45
C ILE A 9 -3.52 3.72 -2.74
N ALA A 10 -4.54 2.94 -3.05
CA ALA A 10 -5.83 3.00 -2.39
C ALA A 10 -5.97 1.86 -1.35
N TYR A 11 -6.44 2.20 -0.15
CA TYR A 11 -6.53 1.26 0.99
C TYR A 11 -7.96 0.85 1.34
N GLY A 12 -8.94 1.18 0.50
CA GLY A 12 -10.33 0.81 0.73
C GLY A 12 -10.53 -0.70 0.73
N VAL A 13 -11.61 -1.13 1.39
CA VAL A 13 -11.99 -2.55 1.54
C VAL A 13 -12.08 -3.27 0.18
N LEU A 14 -12.59 -2.58 -0.84
CA LEU A 14 -12.81 -3.11 -2.18
C LEU A 14 -11.63 -2.87 -3.14
N CYS A 15 -10.55 -2.25 -2.67
CA CYS A 15 -9.38 -2.00 -3.50
C CYS A 15 -8.58 -3.28 -3.73
N PRO A 16 -7.93 -3.45 -4.89
CA PRO A 16 -7.01 -4.57 -5.10
C PRO A 16 -5.89 -4.59 -4.05
N ASP A 17 -5.25 -5.73 -3.81
CA ASP A 17 -4.11 -5.84 -2.88
C ASP A 17 -3.01 -4.82 -3.22
N ILE A 18 -2.29 -4.37 -2.19
CA ILE A 18 -1.24 -3.32 -2.33
C ILE A 18 -0.22 -3.73 -3.40
N GLU A 19 0.23 -4.98 -3.40
CA GLU A 19 1.18 -5.50 -4.39
C GLU A 19 0.63 -5.42 -5.82
N LYS A 20 -0.65 -5.77 -6.04
CA LYS A 20 -1.27 -5.69 -7.37
C LYS A 20 -1.35 -4.25 -7.87
N GLN A 21 -1.60 -3.29 -6.98
CA GLN A 21 -1.60 -1.87 -7.33
C GLN A 21 -0.20 -1.37 -7.68
N LEU A 22 0.82 -1.80 -6.95
CA LEU A 22 2.23 -1.44 -7.19
C LEU A 22 2.77 -2.06 -8.49
N ASN A 23 2.49 -3.35 -8.73
CA ASN A 23 2.96 -4.05 -9.93
C ASN A 23 2.42 -3.38 -11.21
N LYS A 24 1.16 -2.90 -11.19
CA LYS A 24 0.57 -2.11 -12.30
C LYS A 24 1.30 -0.80 -12.57
N GLN A 25 2.02 -0.27 -11.58
CA GLN A 25 2.79 0.97 -11.67
C GLN A 25 4.28 0.72 -11.92
N GLY A 26 4.71 -0.54 -12.07
CA GLY A 26 6.11 -0.91 -12.26
C GLY A 26 6.93 -0.99 -10.97
N TYR A 27 6.26 -1.16 -9.82
CA TYR A 27 6.89 -1.29 -8.51
C TYR A 27 6.55 -2.64 -7.86
N THR A 28 7.35 -3.07 -6.90
CA THR A 28 7.12 -4.23 -6.05
C THR A 28 7.44 -3.89 -4.59
N LEU A 29 7.05 -4.75 -3.67
CA LEU A 29 7.19 -4.54 -2.24
C LEU A 29 7.56 -5.86 -1.55
N GLU A 30 8.68 -5.85 -0.84
CA GLU A 30 9.04 -6.97 0.05
C GLU A 30 8.08 -6.99 1.24
N LYS A 31 7.73 -8.19 1.73
CA LYS A 31 6.80 -8.38 2.86
C LYS A 31 5.42 -7.74 2.62
N HIS A 32 4.97 -7.71 1.37
CA HIS A 32 3.65 -7.19 0.98
C HIS A 32 2.50 -7.76 1.82
N ASP A 33 2.62 -9.01 2.27
CA ASP A 33 1.65 -9.69 3.14
C ASP A 33 1.45 -8.98 4.50
N ILE A 34 2.52 -8.42 5.09
CA ILE A 34 2.44 -7.69 6.36
C ILE A 34 1.64 -6.40 6.16
N TYR A 35 1.93 -5.65 5.10
CA TYR A 35 1.22 -4.42 4.79
C TYR A 35 -0.26 -4.67 4.47
N GLU A 36 -0.55 -5.78 3.80
CA GLU A 36 -1.92 -6.19 3.50
C GLU A 36 -2.69 -6.59 4.77
N LYS A 37 -2.06 -7.31 5.71
CA LYS A 37 -2.65 -7.61 7.02
C LYS A 37 -2.95 -6.34 7.82
N VAL A 38 -2.06 -5.35 7.79
CA VAL A 38 -2.29 -4.05 8.44
C VAL A 38 -3.47 -3.33 7.78
N ARG A 39 -3.50 -3.27 6.45
CA ARG A 39 -4.63 -2.69 5.70
C ARG A 39 -5.95 -3.36 6.09
N PHE A 40 -5.97 -4.69 6.12
CA PHE A 40 -7.15 -5.45 6.53
C PHE A 40 -7.59 -5.12 7.95
N GLY A 41 -6.66 -5.11 8.91
CA GLY A 41 -6.96 -4.78 10.31
C GLY A 41 -7.53 -3.36 10.48
N LEU A 42 -6.99 -2.37 9.76
CA LEU A 42 -7.50 -1.00 9.80
C LEU A 42 -8.93 -0.90 9.25
N ASN A 43 -9.18 -1.56 8.11
CA ASN A 43 -10.52 -1.65 7.54
C ASN A 43 -11.50 -2.37 8.48
N TYR A 44 -11.08 -3.47 9.09
CA TYR A 44 -11.90 -4.21 10.05
C TYR A 44 -12.27 -3.33 11.25
N CYS A 45 -11.30 -2.60 11.82
CA CYS A 45 -11.55 -1.68 12.93
C CYS A 45 -12.49 -0.54 12.56
N LEU A 46 -12.39 0.01 11.33
CA LEU A 46 -13.28 1.05 10.84
C LEU A 46 -14.71 0.53 10.68
N LEU A 47 -14.88 -0.59 9.98
CA LEU A 47 -16.20 -1.15 9.66
C LEU A 47 -16.98 -1.60 10.90
N ASN A 48 -16.29 -2.11 11.92
CA ASN A 48 -16.92 -2.53 13.16
C ASN A 48 -17.05 -1.40 14.19
N GLY A 49 -16.68 -0.15 13.85
CA GLY A 49 -16.75 0.99 14.75
C GLY A 49 -15.81 0.90 15.96
N ILE A 50 -14.78 0.04 15.89
CA ILE A 50 -13.77 -0.11 16.96
C ILE A 50 -12.87 1.13 17.00
N LEU A 51 -12.51 1.65 15.83
CA LEU A 51 -11.73 2.87 15.68
C LEU A 51 -12.51 3.92 14.92
N GLN A 52 -12.41 5.17 15.37
CA GLN A 52 -12.96 6.33 14.66
C GLN A 52 -12.21 6.59 13.35
N GLU A 53 -12.92 7.14 12.38
CA GLU A 53 -12.41 7.42 11.04
C GLU A 53 -11.14 8.29 11.06
N ASN A 54 -11.08 9.30 11.93
CA ASN A 54 -9.91 10.16 12.07
C ASN A 54 -8.63 9.39 12.51
N ILE A 55 -8.76 8.37 13.35
CA ILE A 55 -7.66 7.51 13.80
C ILE A 55 -7.24 6.57 12.67
N VAL A 56 -8.22 5.96 12.00
CA VAL A 56 -7.97 5.08 10.85
C VAL A 56 -7.30 5.83 9.71
N ASN A 57 -7.74 7.05 9.41
CA ASN A 57 -7.13 7.91 8.38
C ASN A 57 -5.67 8.26 8.72
N LYS A 58 -5.35 8.54 9.99
CA LYS A 58 -3.96 8.73 10.43
C LYS A 58 -3.14 7.44 10.27
N ALA A 59 -3.71 6.29 10.60
CA ALA A 59 -3.06 5.01 10.45
C ALA A 59 -2.80 4.66 8.97
N PHE A 60 -3.75 4.93 8.06
CA PHE A 60 -3.56 4.76 6.62
C PHE A 60 -2.48 5.67 6.06
N LYS A 61 -2.38 6.93 6.53
CA LYS A 61 -1.26 7.81 6.15
C LYS A 61 0.09 7.20 6.55
N LYS A 62 0.18 6.66 7.77
CA LYS A 62 1.40 5.99 8.26
C LYS A 62 1.72 4.74 7.46
N LEU A 63 0.71 3.90 7.18
CA LEU A 63 0.84 2.73 6.31
C LEU A 63 1.38 3.15 4.93
N ASN A 64 0.83 4.21 4.35
CA ASN A 64 1.28 4.71 3.06
C ASN A 64 2.74 5.14 3.07
N THR A 65 3.17 5.89 4.10
CA THR A 65 4.59 6.25 4.25
C THR A 65 5.47 5.00 4.31
N MET A 66 5.08 3.99 5.08
CA MET A 66 5.84 2.74 5.21
C MET A 66 5.89 1.94 3.90
N VAL A 67 4.80 1.90 3.14
CA VAL A 67 4.77 1.23 1.84
C VAL A 67 5.65 1.97 0.86
N VAL A 68 5.43 3.27 0.66
CA VAL A 68 6.19 4.10 -0.29
C VAL A 68 7.69 4.13 0.02
N SER A 69 8.09 4.10 1.29
CA SER A 69 9.51 4.03 1.66
C SER A 69 10.16 2.67 1.38
N SER A 70 9.34 1.63 1.16
CA SER A 70 9.78 0.23 1.03
C SER A 70 9.59 -0.32 -0.38
N VAL A 71 8.94 0.43 -1.28
CA VAL A 71 8.78 0.04 -2.68
C VAL A 71 10.11 -0.04 -3.39
N LYS A 72 10.24 -1.02 -4.29
CA LYS A 72 11.37 -1.19 -5.20
C LYS A 72 10.86 -1.20 -6.63
N PRO A 73 11.64 -0.77 -7.63
CA PRO A 73 11.30 -1.00 -9.02
C PRO A 73 11.06 -2.49 -9.24
N LEU A 74 9.96 -2.84 -9.91
CA LEU A 74 9.72 -4.19 -10.39
C LEU A 74 10.80 -4.42 -11.46
N ARG A 75 11.90 -5.11 -11.11
CA ARG A 75 12.94 -5.43 -12.10
C ARG A 75 12.27 -6.15 -13.25
N ASN A 76 12.22 -5.51 -14.41
CA ASN A 76 12.01 -6.24 -15.65
C ASN A 76 13.15 -7.26 -15.73
N LYS A 77 12.79 -8.50 -16.06
CA LYS A 77 13.73 -9.46 -16.66
C LYS A 77 14.25 -8.84 -17.96
N GLU A 78 15.25 -7.99 -17.86
CA GLU A 78 16.07 -7.56 -18.99
C GLU A 78 17.48 -8.06 -18.70
N ASN A 79 17.89 -9.06 -19.50
CA ASN A 79 19.18 -9.77 -19.55
C ASN A 79 19.36 -10.97 -18.60
N ASP A 80 18.87 -12.13 -19.04
CA ASP A 80 19.65 -13.38 -19.14
C ASP A 80 19.16 -14.19 -20.34
#